data_AF-A0A7K3Y192-F1
#
_entry.id   AF-A0A7K3Y192-F1
#
_cell.length_a   1.000
_cell.length_b   1.000
_cell.length_c   1.000
_cell.angle_alpha   90.00
_cell.angle_beta   90.00
_cell.angle_gamma   90.00
#
_symmetry.space_group_name_H-M   'P 1'
#
loop_
_entity.id
_entity.type
_entity.pdbx_description
1 polymer ?
#
loop_
_entity_poly.entity_id
_entity_poly.type
_entity_poly.pdbx_seq_one_letter_code
_entity_poly.pdbx_strand_id
1 'polypeptide(L)'
;MDIGTEKADRIVNVGSAGNLYSLYSTAATLMGQRAKKVALGLAFLEHGSCASKDCAKTLKQLSEIKIVLEKHAPTEAVWDMEHPNILAPWNGHLSPDISSCADLYTTSEGELLIGELVSLLQFAGSSKQSVVVLG
;
A
#
# COMPACT_ATOMS: atom_id res chain seq x y z
N MET A 1 -0.79 -12.12 5.52
CA MET A 1 0.30 -11.95 4.54
C MET A 1 1.25 -10.99 5.18
N ASP A 2 2.49 -11.41 5.33
CA ASP A 2 3.47 -10.62 6.06
C ASP A 2 4.44 -10.00 5.06
N ILE A 3 4.78 -8.74 5.28
CA ILE A 3 5.80 -8.02 4.54
C ILE A 3 6.79 -7.50 5.56
N GLY A 4 8.07 -7.80 5.36
CA GLY A 4 9.08 -7.44 6.34
C GLY A 4 10.46 -7.28 5.73
N THR A 5 11.44 -6.92 6.57
CA THR A 5 12.83 -6.94 6.13
C THR A 5 13.30 -8.37 5.90
N GLU A 6 14.30 -8.56 5.05
CA GLU A 6 14.86 -9.88 4.72
C GLU A 6 15.38 -10.68 5.94
N LYS A 7 15.72 -10.00 7.05
CA LYS A 7 16.12 -10.64 8.32
C LYS A 7 14.98 -10.75 9.34
N ALA A 8 13.77 -10.35 8.98
CA ALA A 8 12.60 -10.32 9.84
C ALA A 8 12.74 -9.44 11.10
N ASP A 9 13.67 -8.47 11.09
CA ASP A 9 13.84 -7.49 12.18
C ASP A 9 12.61 -6.59 12.34
N ARG A 10 11.85 -6.41 11.26
CA ARG A 10 10.57 -5.71 11.26
C ARG A 10 9.60 -6.38 10.29
N ILE A 11 8.37 -6.57 10.74
CA ILE A 11 7.29 -7.22 10.00
C ILE A 11 6.03 -6.35 10.09
N VAL A 12 5.28 -6.27 8.99
CA VAL A 12 3.95 -5.68 8.91
C VAL A 12 3.02 -6.75 8.34
N ASN A 13 1.95 -7.07 9.08
CA ASN A 13 0.93 -7.98 8.60
C ASN A 13 -0.13 -7.20 7.83
N VAL A 14 -0.15 -7.37 6.51
CA VAL A 14 -1.04 -6.61 5.61
C VAL A 14 -2.44 -7.25 5.46
N GLY A 15 -2.74 -8.27 6.27
CA GLY A 15 -3.96 -9.05 6.17
C GLY A 15 -3.89 -10.04 5.02
N SER A 16 -4.51 -9.69 3.89
CA SER A 16 -4.57 -10.54 2.71
C SER A 16 -3.83 -9.93 1.53
N ALA A 17 -3.40 -10.78 0.59
CA ALA A 17 -2.85 -10.31 -0.69
C ALA A 17 -3.89 -9.47 -1.46
N GLY A 18 -5.18 -9.76 -1.32
CA GLY A 18 -6.26 -8.97 -1.92
C GLY A 18 -6.34 -7.54 -1.37
N ASN A 19 -6.09 -7.36 -0.06
CA ASN A 19 -6.07 -6.04 0.57
C ASN A 19 -4.96 -5.16 -0.03
N LEU A 20 -3.74 -5.72 -0.14
CA LEU A 20 -2.61 -5.03 -0.74
C LEU A 20 -2.84 -4.76 -2.25
N TYR A 21 -3.39 -5.74 -2.98
CA TYR A 21 -3.70 -5.60 -4.40
C TYR A 21 -4.79 -4.55 -4.66
N SER A 22 -5.78 -4.43 -3.78
CA SER A 22 -6.79 -3.37 -3.88
C SER A 22 -6.20 -1.99 -3.62
N LEU A 23 -5.28 -1.86 -2.65
CA LEU A 23 -4.51 -0.62 -2.45
C LEU A 23 -3.70 -0.27 -3.69
N TYR A 24 -3.02 -1.25 -4.31
CA TYR A 24 -2.33 -1.07 -5.59
C TYR A 24 -3.29 -0.63 -6.70
N SER A 25 -4.41 -1.34 -6.90
CA SER A 25 -5.42 -1.06 -7.93
C SER A 25 -5.98 0.35 -7.80
N THR A 26 -6.27 0.77 -6.57
CA THR A 26 -6.73 2.12 -6.23
C THR A 26 -5.64 3.15 -6.55
N ALA A 27 -4.41 2.91 -6.12
CA ALA A 27 -3.29 3.81 -6.38
C ALA A 27 -2.98 3.94 -7.88
N ALA A 28 -2.92 2.85 -8.62
CA ALA A 28 -2.66 2.85 -10.06
C ALA A 28 -3.75 3.62 -10.81
N THR A 29 -5.01 3.40 -10.46
CA THR A 29 -6.17 4.08 -11.07
C THR A 29 -6.17 5.57 -10.79
N LEU A 30 -6.10 5.97 -9.51
CA LEU A 30 -6.22 7.37 -9.09
C LEU A 30 -4.98 8.22 -9.45
N MET A 31 -3.80 7.60 -9.51
CA MET A 31 -2.59 8.30 -9.98
C MET A 31 -2.66 8.63 -11.47
N GLY A 32 -3.36 7.83 -12.28
CA GLY A 32 -3.51 8.04 -13.72
C GLY A 32 -2.17 8.30 -14.41
N GLN A 33 -2.05 9.42 -15.13
CA GLN A 33 -0.80 9.78 -15.82
C GLN A 33 0.41 9.97 -14.89
N ARG A 34 0.19 10.23 -13.59
CA ARG A 34 1.27 10.38 -12.59
C ARG A 34 1.84 9.04 -12.14
N ALA A 35 1.20 7.90 -12.43
CA ALA A 35 1.68 6.57 -12.08
C ALA A 35 3.14 6.33 -12.52
N LYS A 36 3.52 6.84 -13.70
CA LYS A 36 4.90 6.77 -14.23
C LYS A 36 5.95 7.43 -13.31
N LYS A 37 5.56 8.44 -12.52
CA LYS A 37 6.46 9.15 -11.59
C LYS A 37 6.65 8.39 -10.27
N VAL A 38 5.73 7.50 -9.94
CA VAL A 38 5.70 6.70 -8.69
C VAL A 38 5.88 5.21 -8.93
N ALA A 39 6.55 4.83 -10.03
CA ALA A 39 6.63 3.44 -10.49
C ALA A 39 7.18 2.44 -9.46
N LEU A 40 8.15 2.83 -8.62
CA LEU A 40 8.68 1.96 -7.56
C LEU A 40 7.68 1.81 -6.41
N GLY A 41 6.99 2.89 -6.05
CA GLY A 41 5.90 2.85 -5.06
C GLY A 41 4.77 1.92 -5.49
N LEU A 42 4.36 2.00 -6.77
CA LEU A 42 3.35 1.11 -7.33
C LEU A 42 3.84 -0.34 -7.40
N ALA A 43 5.06 -0.59 -7.90
CA ALA A 43 5.63 -1.94 -7.93
C ALA A 43 5.77 -2.56 -6.53
N PHE A 44 6.07 -1.74 -5.53
CA PHE A 44 6.10 -2.18 -4.13
C PHE A 44 4.72 -2.58 -3.62
N LEU A 45 3.67 -1.80 -3.92
CA LEU A 45 2.29 -2.17 -3.58
C LEU A 45 1.83 -3.42 -4.36
N GLU A 46 2.26 -3.59 -5.61
CA GLU A 46 1.90 -4.74 -6.44
C GLU A 46 2.53 -6.05 -5.94
N HIS A 47 3.80 -6.00 -5.54
CA HIS A 47 4.60 -7.20 -5.28
C HIS A 47 4.97 -7.40 -3.81
N GLY A 48 4.75 -6.39 -2.96
CA GLY A 48 5.15 -6.41 -1.54
C GLY A 48 6.67 -6.45 -1.31
N SER A 49 7.50 -6.12 -2.31
CA SER A 49 8.96 -6.21 -2.20
C SER A 49 9.67 -4.95 -2.68
N CYS A 50 10.79 -4.62 -2.05
CA CYS A 50 11.60 -3.45 -2.37
C CYS A 50 13.08 -3.74 -2.09
N ALA A 51 13.95 -3.54 -3.09
CA ALA A 51 15.39 -3.67 -2.90
C ALA A 51 15.91 -2.57 -1.96
N SER A 52 16.90 -2.90 -1.13
CA SER A 52 17.46 -1.94 -0.16
C SER A 52 17.87 -0.60 -0.77
N LYS A 53 18.51 -0.63 -1.95
CA LYS A 53 18.94 0.57 -2.69
C LYS A 53 17.80 1.49 -3.12
N ASP A 54 16.58 0.94 -3.26
CA ASP A 54 15.41 1.64 -3.78
C ASP A 54 14.47 2.10 -2.65
N CYS A 55 14.71 1.70 -1.40
CA CYS A 55 13.84 2.00 -0.25
C CYS A 55 13.57 3.50 -0.08
N ALA A 56 14.61 4.34 -0.14
CA ALA A 56 14.46 5.80 0.03
C ALA A 56 13.58 6.43 -1.07
N LYS A 57 13.75 5.98 -2.31
CA LYS A 57 12.95 6.48 -3.44
C LYS A 57 11.52 5.95 -3.40
N THR A 58 11.36 4.68 -3.05
CA THR A 58 10.06 4.03 -2.88
C THR A 58 9.26 4.70 -1.76
N LEU A 59 9.89 5.02 -0.63
CA LEU A 59 9.28 5.76 0.47
C LEU A 59 8.71 7.09 0.00
N LYS A 60 9.50 7.90 -0.72
CA LYS A 60 9.04 9.19 -1.26
C LYS A 60 7.83 9.01 -2.20
N GLN A 61 7.89 8.01 -3.07
CA GLN A 61 6.79 7.73 -4.01
C GLN A 61 5.53 7.24 -3.30
N LEU A 62 5.67 6.43 -2.25
CA LEU A 62 4.55 5.98 -1.44
C LEU A 62 3.90 7.14 -0.67
N SER A 63 4.68 8.11 -0.19
CA SER A 63 4.13 9.35 0.37
C SER A 63 3.37 10.19 -0.67
N GLU A 64 3.85 10.26 -1.92
CA GLU A 64 3.13 10.93 -3.01
C GLU A 64 1.80 10.22 -3.34
N ILE A 65 1.79 8.89 -3.35
CA ILE A 65 0.58 8.08 -3.48
C ILE A 65 -0.39 8.41 -2.34
N LYS A 66 0.07 8.37 -1.08
CA LYS A 66 -0.76 8.71 0.09
C LYS A 66 -1.47 10.05 -0.06
N ILE A 67 -0.74 11.11 -0.44
CA ILE A 67 -1.29 12.46 -0.62
C ILE A 67 -2.38 12.52 -1.70
N VAL A 68 -2.28 11.69 -2.74
CA VAL A 68 -3.34 11.59 -3.74
C VAL A 68 -4.54 10.87 -3.16
N LEU A 69 -4.35 9.71 -2.53
CA LEU A 69 -5.42 8.89 -1.96
C LEU A 69 -6.21 9.63 -0.85
N GLU A 70 -5.56 10.49 -0.07
CA GLU A 70 -6.20 11.34 0.94
C GLU A 70 -7.26 12.30 0.36
N LYS A 71 -7.18 12.61 -0.93
CA LYS A 71 -8.08 13.55 -1.61
C LYS A 71 -9.29 12.86 -2.26
N HIS A 72 -9.32 11.53 -2.23
CA HIS A 72 -10.37 10.73 -2.82
C HIS A 72 -11.20 10.05 -1.74
N ALA A 73 -12.52 10.05 -1.94
CA ALA A 73 -13.46 9.42 -1.05
C ALA A 73 -13.26 7.89 -1.07
N PRO A 74 -13.52 7.17 0.03
CA PRO A 74 -13.34 5.71 0.08
C PRO A 74 -14.20 4.96 -0.96
N THR A 75 -15.29 5.56 -1.44
CA THR A 75 -16.14 5.03 -2.52
C THR A 75 -15.46 5.03 -3.89
N GLU A 76 -14.37 5.78 -4.06
CA GLU A 76 -13.57 5.80 -5.30
C GLU A 76 -12.49 4.70 -5.31
N ALA A 77 -12.38 3.90 -4.24
CA ALA A 77 -11.43 2.80 -4.18
C ALA A 77 -11.77 1.71 -5.21
N VAL A 78 -10.73 1.16 -5.81
CA VAL A 78 -10.82 0.09 -6.81
C VAL A 78 -10.37 -1.21 -6.13
N TRP A 79 -11.29 -2.17 -6.04
CA TRP A 79 -11.00 -3.49 -5.48
C TRP A 79 -10.04 -4.28 -6.37
N ASP A 80 -10.40 -4.40 -7.65
CA ASP A 80 -9.65 -5.12 -8.66
C ASP A 80 -9.71 -4.32 -9.96
N MET A 81 -8.56 -3.80 -10.40
CA MET A 81 -8.49 -3.01 -11.64
C MET A 81 -8.58 -3.86 -12.91
N GLU A 82 -8.30 -5.16 -12.84
CA GLU A 82 -8.48 -6.10 -13.95
C GLU A 82 -9.94 -6.56 -14.07
N HIS A 83 -10.66 -6.60 -12.95
CA HIS A 83 -12.07 -7.00 -12.86
C HIS A 83 -12.93 -5.93 -12.17
N PRO A 84 -13.21 -4.78 -12.83
CA PRO A 84 -13.86 -3.61 -12.20
C PRO A 84 -15.31 -3.85 -11.75
N ASN A 85 -15.93 -4.96 -12.15
CA ASN A 85 -17.29 -5.33 -11.74
C ASN A 85 -17.32 -6.07 -10.39
N ILE A 86 -16.17 -6.45 -9.84
CA ILE A 86 -16.11 -7.11 -8.53
C ILE A 86 -16.24 -6.03 -7.44
N LEU A 87 -17.27 -6.19 -6.60
CA LEU A 87 -17.47 -5.32 -5.44
C LEU A 87 -16.43 -5.60 -4.36
N ALA A 88 -15.93 -4.53 -3.75
CA ALA A 88 -15.05 -4.65 -2.60
C ALA A 88 -15.77 -5.33 -1.42
N PRO A 89 -15.06 -6.07 -0.56
CA PRO A 89 -15.66 -6.72 0.63
C PRO A 89 -16.38 -5.74 1.58
N TRP A 90 -15.96 -4.48 1.61
CA TRP A 90 -16.54 -3.42 2.44
C TRP A 90 -17.66 -2.62 1.76
N ASN A 91 -18.05 -2.97 0.53
CA ASN A 91 -19.08 -2.24 -0.19
C ASN A 91 -20.40 -2.22 0.59
N GLY A 92 -20.91 -1.01 0.88
CA GLY A 92 -22.13 -0.81 1.68
C GLY A 92 -21.95 -0.92 3.21
N HIS A 93 -20.73 -1.18 3.69
CA HIS A 93 -20.42 -1.41 5.12
C HIS A 93 -19.25 -0.56 5.64
N LEU A 94 -18.92 0.55 4.97
CA LEU A 94 -17.85 1.46 5.38
C LEU A 94 -18.20 2.18 6.69
N SER A 95 -17.25 2.17 7.64
CA SER A 95 -17.35 2.99 8.85
C SER A 95 -17.37 4.48 8.49
N PRO A 96 -18.19 5.31 9.16
CA PRO A 96 -18.19 6.76 8.94
C PRO A 96 -16.86 7.42 9.31
N ASP A 97 -16.00 6.75 10.08
CA ASP A 97 -14.68 7.26 10.46
C ASP A 97 -13.65 7.17 9.32
N ILE A 98 -13.94 6.39 8.26
CA ILE A 98 -13.07 6.28 7.08
C ILE A 98 -13.36 7.44 6.13
N SER A 99 -12.45 8.41 6.12
CA SER A 99 -12.66 9.67 5.39
C SER A 99 -12.12 9.67 3.97
N SER A 100 -11.16 8.79 3.66
CA SER A 100 -10.44 8.79 2.38
C SER A 100 -9.97 7.40 1.95
N CYS A 101 -9.58 7.25 0.68
CA CYS A 101 -8.92 6.05 0.17
C CYS A 101 -7.61 5.72 0.89
N ALA A 102 -6.95 6.71 1.52
CA ALA A 102 -5.71 6.48 2.27
C ALA A 102 -5.97 5.81 3.63
N ASP A 103 -7.14 6.07 4.22
CA ASP A 103 -7.54 5.53 5.53
C ASP A 103 -8.28 4.19 5.42
N LEU A 104 -8.64 3.80 4.20
CA LEU A 104 -9.45 2.62 3.91
C LEU A 104 -8.73 1.30 4.24
N TYR A 105 -7.41 1.27 4.10
CA TYR A 105 -6.61 0.06 4.21
C TYR A 105 -5.91 0.01 5.56
N THR A 106 -6.13 -1.07 6.31
CA THR A 106 -5.46 -1.32 7.59
C THR A 106 -4.61 -2.59 7.53
N THR A 107 -3.65 -2.68 8.46
CA THR A 107 -2.99 -3.93 8.83
C THR A 107 -3.98 -4.89 9.51
N SER A 108 -3.54 -6.12 9.78
CA SER A 108 -4.30 -7.07 10.60
C SER A 108 -4.49 -6.61 12.04
N GLU A 109 -3.58 -5.77 12.53
CA GLU A 109 -3.59 -5.20 13.88
C GLU A 109 -4.41 -3.90 13.95
N GLY A 110 -4.84 -3.36 12.81
CA GLY A 110 -5.78 -2.23 12.71
C GLY A 110 -5.13 -0.86 12.50
N GLU A 111 -3.80 -0.78 12.33
CA GLU A 111 -3.13 0.47 11.95
C GLU A 111 -3.29 0.78 10.46
N LEU A 112 -3.13 2.05 10.09
CA LEU A 112 -3.17 2.48 8.70
C LEU A 112 -2.04 1.83 7.89
N LEU A 113 -2.41 1.05 6.87
CA LEU A 113 -1.48 0.21 6.12
C LEU A 113 -0.38 1.04 5.45
N ILE A 114 -0.73 2.14 4.78
CA ILE A 114 0.26 3.00 4.11
C ILE A 114 1.28 3.56 5.12
N GLY A 115 0.84 3.89 6.33
CA GLY A 115 1.71 4.39 7.40
C GLY A 115 2.73 3.34 7.83
N GLU A 116 2.28 2.11 8.07
CA GLU A 116 3.17 1.00 8.45
C GLU A 116 4.14 0.63 7.32
N LEU A 117 3.69 0.64 6.07
CA LEU A 117 4.55 0.40 4.91
C LEU A 117 5.62 1.49 4.74
N VAL A 118 5.29 2.77 4.95
CA VAL A 118 6.27 3.87 4.96
C VAL A 118 7.31 3.66 6.06
N SER A 119 6.85 3.32 7.25
CA SER A 119 7.71 3.08 8.41
C SER A 119 8.63 1.86 8.19
N LEU A 120 8.12 0.80 7.57
CA LEU A 120 8.89 -0.38 7.16
C LEU A 120 9.99 -0.03 6.15
N LEU A 121 9.66 0.72 5.08
CA LEU A 121 10.64 1.17 4.09
C LEU A 121 11.71 2.07 4.70
N GLN A 122 11.33 2.92 5.66
CA GLN A 122 12.28 3.76 6.39
C GLN A 122 13.26 2.90 7.19
N PHE A 123 12.76 1.93 7.95
CA PHE A 123 13.59 1.00 8.71
C PHE A 123 14.52 0.17 7.81
N ALA A 124 13.99 -0.38 6.71
CA ALA A 124 14.75 -1.15 5.73
C ALA A 124 15.88 -0.31 5.09
N GLY A 125 15.58 0.93 4.72
CA GLY A 125 16.58 1.87 4.18
C GLY A 125 17.68 2.20 5.19
N SER A 126 17.34 2.47 6.46
CA SER A 126 18.31 2.77 7.52
C SER A 126 19.17 1.56 7.91
N SER A 127 18.60 0.36 7.87
CA SER A 127 19.30 -0.89 8.21
C SER A 127 19.99 -1.56 7.02
N LYS A 128 19.88 -0.98 5.81
CA LYS A 128 20.41 -1.51 4.54
C LYS A 128 19.89 -2.92 4.23
N GLN A 129 18.60 -3.14 4.48
CA GLN A 129 17.90 -4.38 4.19
C GLN A 129 16.92 -4.20 3.03
N SER A 130 16.64 -5.28 2.31
CA SER A 130 15.51 -5.32 1.37
C SER A 130 14.21 -5.65 2.13
N VAL A 131 13.09 -5.21 1.56
CA VAL A 131 11.75 -5.62 1.99
C VAL A 131 11.29 -6.77 1.10
N VAL A 132 10.73 -7.81 1.70
CA VAL A 132 10.25 -9.01 1.03
C VAL A 132 8.91 -9.45 1.62
N VAL A 133 8.15 -10.21 0.83
CA VAL A 133 6.99 -10.95 1.34
C VAL A 133 7.52 -12.12 2.16
N LEU A 134 7.05 -12.22 3.40
CA LEU A 134 7.31 -13.30 4.33
C LEU A 134 6.13 -14.26 4.28
N GLY A 135 6.42 -15.56 4.17
CA GLY A 135 5.44 -16.62 3.92
C GLY A 135 4.40 -16.74 5.03
#